data_AF-A0A9P0H0J5-F1
#
_entry.id   AF-A0A9P0H0J5-F1
#
_cell.length_a   1.000
_cell.length_b   1.000
_cell.length_c   1.000
_cell.angle_alpha   90.00
_cell.angle_beta   90.00
_cell.angle_gamma   90.00
#
_symmetry.space_group_name_H-M   'P 1'
#
loop_
_entity.id
_entity.type
_entity.pdbx_description
1 polymer ?
#
loop_
_entity_poly.entity_id
_entity_poly.type
_entity_poly.pdbx_seq_one_letter_code
_entity_poly.pdbx_strand_id
1 'polypeptide(L)'
;MQFVNIIFSISFSAIKAKVQFSLGGAVFSRRAVSYTYMPDTVLENARNVTIHLHHHIAKYIKIQLHFASRWIMISEVIFESGN
;
A
#
# COMPACT_ATOMS: atom_id res chain seq x y z
N MET A 1 15.68 -6.07 -1.04
CA MET A 1 14.56 -5.79 -0.11
C MET A 1 13.46 -5.13 -0.95
N GLN A 2 12.26 -5.72 -1.05
CA GLN A 2 11.19 -5.19 -1.91
C GLN A 2 10.22 -4.33 -1.09
N PHE A 3 10.11 -3.07 -1.43
CA PHE A 3 9.28 -2.09 -0.73
C PHE A 3 8.36 -1.37 -1.71
N VAL A 4 7.13 -1.10 -1.29
CA VAL A 4 6.30 -0.08 -1.94
C VAL A 4 6.26 1.12 -1.00
N ASN A 5 6.78 2.25 -1.46
CA ASN A 5 6.62 3.52 -0.78
C ASN A 5 5.44 4.25 -1.41
N ILE A 6 4.40 4.54 -0.64
CA ILE A 6 3.28 5.34 -1.11
C ILE A 6 3.20 6.58 -0.24
N ILE A 7 3.31 7.75 -0.86
CA ILE A 7 3.10 9.02 -0.17
C ILE A 7 1.60 9.31 -0.26
N PHE A 8 0.94 9.22 0.89
CA PHE A 8 -0.47 9.55 1.05
C PHE A 8 -0.61 10.92 1.70
N SER A 9 -1.48 11.75 1.13
CA SER A 9 -2.01 12.93 1.82
C SER A 9 -3.42 12.56 2.27
N ILE A 10 -3.57 12.10 3.52
CA ILE A 10 -4.89 11.80 4.09
C ILE A 10 -5.04 12.54 5.41
N SER A 11 -6.16 13.26 5.52
CA SER A 11 -6.69 13.73 6.79
C SER A 11 -7.48 12.60 7.48
N PHE A 12 -6.99 12.17 8.65
CA PHE A 12 -7.78 11.57 9.74
C PHE A 12 -8.53 10.24 9.50
N SER A 13 -7.97 9.25 8.79
CA SER A 13 -8.62 7.93 8.73
C SER A 13 -7.65 6.75 8.73
N ALA A 14 -7.99 5.69 9.45
CA ALA A 14 -7.28 4.42 9.40
C ALA A 14 -7.31 3.85 7.98
N ILE A 15 -6.13 3.59 7.41
CA ILE A 15 -5.98 3.04 6.07
C ILE A 15 -5.60 1.57 6.21
N LYS A 16 -6.36 0.70 5.56
CA LYS A 16 -5.97 -0.70 5.35
C LYS A 16 -5.58 -0.88 3.90
N ALA A 17 -4.37 -1.36 3.66
CA ALA A 17 -3.90 -1.73 2.34
C ALA A 17 -3.83 -3.26 2.23
N LYS A 18 -4.34 -3.80 1.15
CA LYS A 18 -4.18 -5.22 0.78
C LYS A 18 -3.46 -5.31 -0.55
N VAL A 19 -2.32 -5.99 -0.55
CA VAL A 19 -1.46 -6.13 -1.72
C VAL A 19 -1.50 -7.57 -2.19
N GLN A 20 -1.83 -7.78 -3.46
CA GLN A 20 -1.87 -9.09 -4.10
C GLN A 20 -0.90 -9.15 -5.27
N PHE A 21 -0.37 -10.34 -5.52
CA PHE A 21 0.72 -10.57 -6.47
C PHE A 21 0.28 -11.47 -7.61
N SER A 22 0.78 -11.23 -8.82
CA SER A 22 0.57 -12.09 -9.98
C SER A 22 1.80 -12.10 -10.90
N LEU A 23 2.05 -13.23 -11.56
CA LEU A 23 3.07 -13.35 -12.61
C LEU A 23 2.49 -13.10 -14.02
N GLY A 24 1.22 -13.44 -14.23
CA GLY A 24 0.55 -13.36 -15.54
C GLY A 24 -0.54 -12.30 -15.65
N GLY A 25 -0.86 -11.56 -14.58
CA GLY A 25 -1.82 -10.46 -14.57
C GLY A 25 -3.30 -10.86 -14.55
N ALA A 26 -3.65 -12.08 -15.01
CA ALA A 26 -5.03 -12.57 -15.03
C ALA A 26 -5.52 -13.08 -13.65
N VAL A 27 -4.66 -13.79 -12.91
CA VAL A 27 -5.00 -14.38 -11.61
C VAL A 27 -4.07 -13.85 -10.54
N PHE A 28 -4.64 -13.29 -9.47
CA PHE A 28 -3.89 -12.76 -8.33
C PHE A 28 -3.87 -13.78 -7.19
N SER A 29 -2.71 -13.91 -6.54
CA SER A 29 -2.49 -14.84 -5.44
C SER A 29 -3.41 -14.54 -4.25
N ARG A 30 -3.82 -15.61 -3.57
CA ARG A 30 -4.50 -15.53 -2.27
C ARG A 30 -3.57 -15.10 -1.14
N ARG A 31 -2.25 -15.31 -1.31
CA ARG A 31 -1.23 -14.81 -0.39
C ARG A 31 -1.09 -13.31 -0.62
N ALA A 32 -1.90 -12.55 0.13
CA ALA A 32 -1.90 -11.11 0.11
C ALA A 32 -1.17 -10.57 1.34
N VAL A 33 -0.46 -9.47 1.18
CA VAL A 33 0.09 -8.72 2.31
C VAL A 33 -0.95 -7.70 2.75
N SER A 34 -1.32 -7.72 4.02
CA SER A 34 -2.22 -6.74 4.61
C SER A 34 -1.43 -5.81 5.52
N TYR A 35 -1.60 -4.51 5.29
CA TYR A 35 -1.00 -3.46 6.09
C TYR A 35 -2.13 -2.59 6.66
N THR A 36 -2.04 -2.24 7.95
CA THR A 36 -2.99 -1.34 8.59
C THR A 36 -2.21 -0.19 9.20
N TYR A 37 -2.58 1.02 8.83
CA TYR A 37 -2.11 2.25 9.46
C TYR A 37 -3.19 2.78 10.41
N MET A 38 -2.85 2.89 11.69
CA MET A 38 -3.69 3.55 12.70
C MET A 38 -3.14 4.97 12.88
N PRO A 39 -3.84 6.03 12.42
CA PRO A 39 -3.36 7.39 12.59
C PRO A 39 -3.49 7.81 14.05
N ASP A 40 -2.44 8.46 14.57
CA ASP A 40 -2.57 9.25 15.80
C ASP A 40 -3.39 10.51 15.48
N THR A 41 -4.38 10.77 16.33
CA THR A 41 -5.49 11.71 16.15
C THR A 41 -5.11 13.20 16.05
N VAL A 42 -3.83 13.54 15.97
CA VAL A 42 -3.32 14.90 16.26
C VAL A 42 -2.77 15.65 15.03
N LEU A 43 -2.55 15.02 13.87
CA LEU A 43 -1.85 15.66 12.75
C LEU A 43 -2.52 15.45 11.38
N GLU A 44 -2.82 16.54 10.69
CA GLU A 44 -3.34 16.62 9.30
C GLU A 44 -2.25 16.46 8.21
N ASN A 45 -1.08 15.95 8.56
CA ASN A 45 0.07 15.95 7.64
C ASN A 45 0.10 14.70 6.74
N ALA A 46 0.57 14.88 5.50
CA ALA A 46 0.91 13.79 4.60
C ALA A 46 1.97 12.87 5.22
N ARG A 47 1.84 11.57 5.01
CA ARG A 47 2.75 10.55 5.56
C ARG A 47 3.20 9.59 4.47
N ASN A 48 4.48 9.24 4.52
CA ASN A 48 5.03 8.17 3.72
C ASN A 48 4.66 6.83 4.37
N VAL A 49 3.92 6.00 3.64
CA VAL A 49 3.56 4.65 4.05
C VAL A 49 4.44 3.66 3.31
N THR A 50 5.21 2.87 4.05
CA THR A 50 6.05 1.81 3.49
C THR A 50 5.42 0.45 3.78
N ILE A 51 5.07 -0.27 2.72
CA ILE A 51 4.52 -1.63 2.82
C ILE A 51 5.61 -2.63 2.42
N HIS A 52 6.01 -3.48 3.35
CA HIS A 52 6.95 -4.56 3.11
C HIS A 52 6.28 -5.66 2.28
N LEU A 53 6.83 -6.03 1.12
CA LEU A 53 6.22 -7.05 0.25
C LEU A 53 6.71 -8.48 0.54
N HIS A 54 7.45 -8.69 1.64
CA HIS A 54 7.88 -10.01 2.14
C HIS A 54 8.54 -10.93 1.08
N HIS A 55 9.30 -10.37 0.14
CA HIS A 55 10.01 -11.12 -0.92
C HIS A 55 9.10 -11.90 -1.88
N HIS A 56 7.85 -11.46 -2.06
CA HIS A 56 6.97 -12.05 -3.07
C HIS A 56 7.42 -11.69 -4.49
N ILE A 57 7.86 -12.69 -5.26
CA ILE A 57 8.16 -12.55 -6.68
C ILE A 57 6.85 -12.33 -7.45
N ALA A 58 6.75 -11.19 -8.16
CA ALA A 58 5.58 -10.83 -8.93
C ALA A 58 5.96 -9.93 -10.11
N LYS A 59 5.23 -10.05 -11.22
CA LYS A 59 5.30 -9.11 -12.36
C LYS A 59 4.20 -8.04 -12.28
N TYR A 60 3.06 -8.39 -11.68
CA TYR A 60 1.91 -7.54 -11.50
C TYR A 60 1.53 -7.48 -10.01
N ILE A 61 1.24 -6.28 -9.53
CA ILE A 61 0.80 -6.04 -8.16
C ILE A 61 -0.57 -5.36 -8.21
N LYS A 62 -1.50 -5.81 -7.36
CA LYS A 62 -2.79 -5.16 -7.13
C LYS A 62 -2.83 -4.66 -5.70
N ILE A 63 -3.01 -3.35 -5.53
CA ILE A 63 -3.13 -2.69 -4.23
C ILE A 63 -4.59 -2.27 -4.05
N GLN A 64 -5.22 -2.72 -2.97
CA GLN A 64 -6.56 -2.32 -2.57
C GLN A 64 -6.44 -1.49 -1.30
N LEU A 65 -6.86 -0.23 -1.39
CA LEU A 65 -6.82 0.72 -0.27
C LEU A 65 -8.23 0.89 0.27
N HIS A 66 -8.40 0.62 1.56
CA HIS A 66 -9.63 0.84 2.30
C HIS A 66 -9.39 1.98 3.28
N PHE A 67 -10.20 3.03 3.18
CA PHE A 67 -10.13 4.23 4.01
C PHE A 67 -11.57 4.64 4.37
N ALA A 68 -11.76 5.27 5.53
CA ALA A 68 -13.10 5.69 5.97
C ALA A 68 -13.51 7.07 5.45
N SER A 69 -12.57 7.82 4.87
CA SER A 69 -12.85 9.14 4.27
C SER A 69 -13.54 9.02 2.90
N ARG A 70 -14.12 10.12 2.42
CA ARG A 70 -14.77 10.17 1.09
C ARG A 70 -13.78 10.18 -0.07
N TRP A 71 -12.60 10.78 0.15
CA TRP A 71 -11.58 10.95 -0.86
C TRP A 71 -10.21 10.52 -0.30
N ILE A 72 -9.36 10.04 -1.19
CA ILE A 72 -7.95 9.73 -0.93
C ILE A 72 -7.10 10.53 -1.91
N MET A 73 -6.05 11.15 -1.41
CA MET A 73 -5.03 11.77 -2.25
C MET A 73 -3.74 10.95 -2.17
N ILE A 74 -3.23 10.58 -3.33
CA ILE A 74 -1.97 9.84 -3.50
C ILE A 74 -1.07 10.73 -4.33
N SER A 75 0.06 11.16 -3.78
CA SER A 75 1.00 12.00 -4.53
C SER A 75 2.02 11.16 -5.30
N GLU A 76 2.50 10.08 -4.69
CA GLU A 76 3.55 9.25 -5.30
C GLU A 76 3.44 7.79 -4.86
N VAL A 77 3.78 6.89 -5.77
CA VAL A 77 3.91 5.44 -5.53
C VAL A 77 5.26 4.99 -6.12
N ILE A 78 6.15 4.49 -5.26
CA ILE A 78 7.46 3.97 -5.63
C ILE A 78 7.48 2.46 -5.36
N PHE A 79 7.98 1.70 -6.33
CA PHE A 79 8.26 0.27 -6.18
C PHE A 79 9.76 0.06 -6.18
N GLU A 80 10.29 -0.43 -5.06
CA GLU A 80 11.68 -0.82 -4.92
C GLU A 80 11.76 -2.33 -4.95
N SER A 81 12.60 -2.89 -5.82
CA SER A 81 12.91 -4.32 -5.83
C SER A 81 14.37 -4.63 -5.51
N GLY A 82 14.59 -5.69 -4.73
CA GLY A 82 15.93 -6.22 -4.55
C GLY A 82 16.48 -6.74 -5.87
N ASN A 83 17.74 -6.44 -6.13
CA ASN A 83 18.53 -6.98 -7.25
C ASN A 83 18.80 -8.48 -7.03
#